data_AF-A0A2V9PDK9-F1
#
_entry.id   AF-A0A2V9PDK9-F1
#
_cell.length_a   1.000
_cell.length_b   1.000
_cell.length_c   1.000
_cell.angle_alpha   90.00
_cell.angle_beta   90.00
_cell.angle_gamma   90.00
#
_symmetry.space_group_name_H-M   'P 1'
#
loop_
_entity.id
_entity.type
_entity.pdbx_description
1 polymer ?
#
loop_
_entity_poly.entity_id
_entity_poly.type
_entity_poly.pdbx_seq_one_letter_code
_entity_poly.pdbx_strand_id
1 'polypeptide(L)'
;MAETQTQQTSLAATSTSSAPKKISGLTFRRFFTKAGVSPYDEVEWEKRLAQITDSKGGIIFEQKDVEVPKDWSMTATNIVASKYLHGEVGTPQRETGVRQLVSRVAETIRDWGLSQGYFRSPEDGATFHDELVHLLIRQYAAFNSPVWFNVGCDRIEPNSDGQNWHWNATTNRVEFGVTGYTKPQCSACFINSVHDSLDSILTLAKTEGMLFKWGSGTGSNLSPLRSSNETLSGGGTASGPLSFMKGFDAFAGVIKSGGKTRRAAKMVILNVDHPDIVEFI
;
A
#
# COMPACT_ATOMS: atom_id res chain seq x y z
N MET A 1 78.15 38.34 -25.44
CA MET A 1 78.34 37.11 -24.64
C MET A 1 77.21 37.00 -23.64
N ALA A 2 76.75 35.76 -23.44
CA ALA A 2 75.69 35.28 -22.54
C ALA A 2 74.23 35.44 -23.03
N GLU A 3 73.78 34.42 -23.79
CA GLU A 3 72.37 34.08 -24.01
C GLU A 3 71.86 33.19 -22.86
N THR A 4 70.66 33.47 -22.37
CA THR A 4 70.01 32.81 -21.24
C THR A 4 69.22 31.58 -21.73
N GLN A 5 69.57 30.39 -21.23
CA GLN A 5 68.82 29.15 -21.47
C GLN A 5 67.66 28.99 -20.48
N THR A 6 66.45 28.79 -20.99
CA THR A 6 65.27 28.39 -20.21
C THR A 6 65.03 26.89 -20.45
N GLN A 7 65.17 26.07 -19.40
CA GLN A 7 64.89 24.63 -19.45
C GLN A 7 63.38 24.35 -19.42
N GLN A 8 62.90 23.60 -20.41
CA GLN A 8 61.57 23.00 -20.48
C GLN A 8 61.62 21.62 -19.79
N THR A 9 60.92 21.45 -18.68
CA THR A 9 60.68 20.14 -18.06
C THR A 9 59.40 19.51 -18.62
N SER A 10 59.54 18.36 -19.28
CA SER A 10 58.46 17.54 -19.81
C SER A 10 57.71 16.80 -18.70
N LEU A 11 56.39 16.98 -18.61
CA LEU A 11 55.50 16.20 -17.74
C LEU A 11 55.16 14.86 -18.42
N ALA A 12 55.60 13.76 -17.83
CA ALA A 12 55.17 12.42 -18.20
C ALA A 12 53.73 12.17 -17.69
N ALA A 13 52.81 11.83 -18.58
CA ALA A 13 51.44 11.49 -18.25
C ALA A 13 51.35 10.06 -17.69
N THR A 14 51.15 9.92 -16.38
CA THR A 14 50.76 8.66 -15.75
C THR A 14 49.28 8.40 -16.00
N SER A 15 48.98 7.42 -16.86
CA SER A 15 47.63 6.90 -17.07
C SER A 15 47.20 6.05 -15.87
N THR A 16 46.39 6.62 -14.97
CA THR A 16 45.73 5.85 -13.91
C THR A 16 44.61 5.01 -14.51
N SER A 17 44.86 3.70 -14.63
CA SER A 17 43.83 2.69 -14.84
C SER A 17 42.82 2.74 -13.68
N SER A 18 41.60 3.22 -13.95
CA SER A 18 40.51 3.14 -12.99
C SER A 18 39.99 1.71 -12.93
N ALA A 19 40.06 1.08 -11.76
CA ALA A 19 39.40 -0.20 -11.50
C ALA A 19 37.90 -0.11 -11.85
N PRO A 20 37.29 -1.18 -12.42
CA PRO A 20 35.89 -1.14 -12.83
C PRO A 20 34.99 -0.90 -11.61
N LYS A 21 34.14 0.14 -11.67
CA LYS A 21 33.12 0.41 -10.64
C LYS A 21 32.25 -0.84 -10.47
N LYS A 22 32.18 -1.39 -9.25
CA LYS A 22 31.23 -2.46 -8.92
C LYS A 22 29.82 -1.95 -9.23
N ILE A 23 29.17 -2.56 -10.22
CA ILE A 23 27.75 -2.32 -10.50
C ILE A 23 26.98 -2.78 -9.25
N SER A 24 26.23 -1.87 -8.62
CA SER A 24 25.38 -2.16 -7.45
C SER A 24 23.99 -2.62 -7.90
N GLY A 25 23.27 -3.34 -7.04
CA GLY A 25 21.89 -3.79 -7.30
C GLY A 25 21.69 -5.30 -7.16
N LEU A 26 20.42 -5.70 -7.05
CA LEU A 26 19.98 -7.08 -6.94
C LEU A 26 19.99 -7.77 -8.30
N THR A 27 20.38 -9.04 -8.31
CA THR A 27 20.25 -9.93 -9.48
C THR A 27 19.09 -10.88 -9.28
N PHE A 28 18.40 -11.24 -10.36
CA PHE A 28 17.29 -12.18 -10.33
C PHE A 28 17.52 -13.34 -11.29
N ARG A 29 17.23 -14.55 -10.82
CA ARG A 29 17.21 -15.76 -11.64
C ARG A 29 15.78 -16.12 -11.99
N ARG A 30 15.56 -16.58 -13.22
CA ARG A 30 14.27 -17.18 -13.63
C ARG A 30 14.14 -18.56 -12.99
N PHE A 31 12.99 -18.82 -12.37
CA PHE A 31 12.67 -20.11 -11.77
C PHE A 31 11.42 -20.69 -12.40
N PHE A 32 10.36 -19.88 -12.52
CA PHE A 32 9.09 -20.31 -13.10
C PHE A 32 8.90 -19.87 -14.56
N THR A 33 9.56 -18.79 -14.96
CA THR A 33 9.32 -18.13 -16.26
C THR A 33 10.42 -18.40 -17.28
N LYS A 34 10.13 -18.10 -18.55
CA LYS A 34 11.08 -18.23 -19.66
C LYS A 34 11.40 -16.87 -20.26
N ALA A 35 12.68 -16.65 -20.59
CA ALA A 35 13.10 -15.42 -21.24
C ALA A 35 12.36 -15.23 -22.58
N GLY A 36 11.81 -14.03 -22.82
CA GLY A 36 11.08 -13.70 -24.04
C GLY A 36 9.65 -14.22 -24.12
N VAL A 37 9.16 -14.95 -23.10
CA VAL A 37 7.77 -15.42 -23.01
C VAL A 37 7.07 -14.66 -21.90
N SER A 38 5.96 -13.98 -22.22
CA SER A 38 5.13 -13.31 -21.23
C SER A 38 4.46 -14.35 -20.32
N PRO A 39 4.53 -14.23 -18.98
CA PRO A 39 3.87 -15.17 -18.08
C PRO A 39 2.35 -15.23 -18.25
N TYR A 40 1.75 -14.17 -18.79
CA TYR A 40 0.32 -14.14 -19.07
C TYR A 40 -0.08 -15.03 -20.26
N ASP A 41 0.85 -15.32 -21.16
CA ASP A 41 0.59 -16.16 -22.35
C ASP A 41 0.66 -17.66 -22.01
N GLU A 42 1.19 -17.99 -20.83
CA GLU A 42 1.25 -19.36 -20.29
C GLU A 42 -0.04 -19.77 -19.53
N VAL A 43 -1.07 -18.91 -19.57
CA VAL A 43 -2.34 -19.07 -18.84
C VAL A 43 -3.49 -19.04 -19.84
N GLU A 44 -4.48 -19.92 -19.66
CA GLU A 44 -5.74 -19.85 -20.39
C GLU A 44 -6.68 -18.84 -19.73
N TRP A 45 -7.26 -17.95 -20.53
CA TRP A 45 -8.13 -16.87 -20.06
C TRP A 45 -9.54 -17.07 -20.57
N GLU A 46 -10.52 -16.63 -19.79
CA GLU A 46 -11.90 -16.53 -20.23
C GLU A 46 -12.58 -15.29 -19.65
N LYS A 47 -13.66 -14.88 -20.33
CA LYS A 47 -14.49 -13.74 -19.91
C LYS A 47 -15.70 -14.26 -19.18
N ARG A 48 -15.99 -13.69 -18.02
CA ARG A 48 -17.10 -14.09 -17.16
C ARG A 48 -17.95 -12.90 -16.73
N LEU A 49 -19.22 -13.17 -16.44
CA LEU A 49 -20.07 -12.23 -15.71
C LEU A 49 -19.72 -12.32 -14.22
N ALA A 50 -19.28 -11.21 -13.64
CA ALA A 50 -19.13 -11.10 -12.19
C ALA A 50 -20.39 -10.47 -11.59
N GLN A 51 -21.06 -11.17 -10.68
CA GLN A 51 -22.31 -10.70 -10.07
C GLN A 51 -22.38 -11.07 -8.59
N ILE A 52 -22.82 -10.14 -7.76
CA ILE A 52 -23.10 -10.36 -6.34
C ILE A 52 -24.55 -9.99 -6.08
N THR A 53 -25.29 -10.89 -5.45
CA THR A 53 -26.69 -10.70 -5.07
C THR A 53 -26.85 -10.61 -3.55
N ASP A 54 -27.93 -9.95 -3.11
CA ASP A 54 -28.37 -9.98 -1.71
C ASP A 54 -29.16 -11.26 -1.39
N SER A 55 -29.59 -11.41 -0.13
CA SER A 55 -30.37 -12.55 0.33
C SER A 55 -31.78 -12.66 -0.28
N LYS A 56 -32.26 -11.61 -0.97
CA LYS A 56 -33.55 -11.56 -1.67
C LYS A 56 -33.39 -11.73 -3.18
N GLY A 57 -32.16 -11.93 -3.69
CA GLY A 57 -31.86 -12.07 -5.11
C GLY A 57 -31.68 -10.73 -5.86
N GLY A 58 -31.67 -9.60 -5.15
CA GLY A 58 -31.36 -8.29 -5.73
C GLY A 58 -29.88 -8.18 -6.09
N ILE A 59 -29.56 -7.59 -7.24
CA ILE A 59 -28.18 -7.41 -7.70
C ILE A 59 -27.53 -6.24 -6.93
N ILE A 60 -26.46 -6.54 -6.18
CA ILE A 60 -25.65 -5.55 -5.45
C ILE A 60 -24.51 -5.02 -6.33
N PHE A 61 -23.92 -5.89 -7.15
CA PHE A 61 -22.81 -5.56 -8.03
C PHE A 61 -22.89 -6.42 -9.28
N GLU A 62 -22.59 -5.83 -10.44
CA GLU A 62 -22.46 -6.54 -11.70
C GLU A 62 -21.34 -5.91 -12.54
N GLN A 63 -20.51 -6.74 -13.15
CA GLN A 63 -19.59 -6.35 -14.21
C GLN A 63 -19.51 -7.47 -15.27
N LYS A 64 -19.75 -7.10 -16.53
CA LYS A 64 -19.69 -8.01 -17.68
C LYS A 64 -18.26 -8.14 -18.19
N ASP A 65 -18.01 -9.23 -18.90
CA ASP A 65 -16.77 -9.47 -19.66
C ASP A 65 -15.49 -9.39 -18.82
N VAL A 66 -15.55 -9.82 -17.55
CA VAL A 66 -14.39 -9.81 -16.67
C VAL A 66 -13.42 -10.91 -17.10
N GLU A 67 -12.23 -10.51 -17.55
CA GLU A 67 -11.17 -11.43 -17.98
C GLU A 67 -10.46 -12.03 -16.76
N VAL A 68 -10.48 -13.35 -16.63
CA VAL A 68 -9.87 -14.10 -15.53
C VAL A 68 -9.17 -15.36 -16.03
N PRO A 69 -8.19 -15.91 -15.28
CA PRO A 69 -7.68 -17.24 -15.54
C PRO A 69 -8.81 -18.29 -15.45
N LYS A 70 -8.84 -19.21 -16.40
CA LYS A 70 -9.90 -20.22 -16.52
C LYS A 70 -10.01 -21.15 -15.30
N ASP A 71 -8.88 -21.40 -14.63
CA ASP A 71 -8.79 -22.23 -13.43
C ASP A 71 -9.26 -21.52 -12.14
N TRP A 72 -9.50 -20.20 -12.17
CA TRP A 72 -10.05 -19.49 -11.02
C TRP A 72 -11.53 -19.86 -10.79
N SER A 73 -11.98 -19.84 -9.54
CA SER A 73 -13.39 -20.08 -9.21
C SER A 73 -14.27 -18.86 -9.53
N MET A 74 -15.58 -19.07 -9.72
CA MET A 74 -16.55 -17.98 -9.83
C MET A 74 -16.56 -17.05 -8.61
N THR A 75 -16.33 -17.61 -7.41
CA THR A 75 -16.20 -16.82 -6.17
C THR A 75 -15.01 -15.86 -6.25
N ALA A 76 -13.86 -16.33 -6.75
CA ALA A 76 -12.69 -15.47 -6.95
C ALA A 76 -12.97 -14.37 -7.99
N THR A 77 -13.62 -14.72 -9.10
CA THR A 77 -14.06 -13.75 -10.13
C THR A 77 -14.93 -12.64 -9.52
N ASN A 78 -15.96 -13.01 -8.74
CA ASN A 78 -16.87 -12.06 -8.10
C ASN A 78 -16.15 -11.15 -7.09
N ILE A 79 -15.24 -11.72 -6.28
CA ILE A 79 -14.48 -10.96 -5.28
C ILE A 79 -13.51 -9.99 -5.97
N VAL A 80 -12.75 -10.45 -6.97
CA VAL A 80 -11.80 -9.59 -7.68
C VAL A 80 -12.50 -8.44 -8.38
N ALA A 81 -13.57 -8.73 -9.13
CA ALA A 81 -14.33 -7.71 -9.80
C ALA A 81 -14.90 -6.68 -8.82
N SER A 82 -15.58 -7.13 -7.76
CA SER A 82 -16.27 -6.21 -6.84
C SER A 82 -15.36 -5.42 -5.90
N LYS A 83 -14.16 -5.93 -5.56
CA LYS A 83 -13.30 -5.34 -4.54
C LYS A 83 -11.99 -4.76 -5.08
N TYR A 84 -11.36 -5.44 -6.04
CA TYR A 84 -9.96 -5.23 -6.37
C TYR A 84 -9.74 -4.52 -7.71
N LEU A 85 -10.63 -4.74 -8.68
CA LEU A 85 -10.59 -3.96 -9.91
C LEU A 85 -10.82 -2.48 -9.60
N HIS A 86 -9.97 -1.64 -10.18
CA HIS A 86 -9.94 -0.20 -9.98
C HIS A 86 -10.78 0.55 -11.02
N GLY A 87 -11.16 1.79 -10.73
CA GLY A 87 -12.05 2.60 -11.58
C GLY A 87 -13.55 2.31 -11.39
N GLU A 88 -14.39 3.22 -11.85
CA GLU A 88 -15.85 3.15 -11.74
C GLU A 88 -16.45 2.26 -12.84
N VAL A 89 -17.36 1.34 -12.47
CA VAL A 89 -17.98 0.42 -13.44
C VAL A 89 -18.71 1.20 -14.54
N GLY A 90 -18.46 0.85 -15.79
CA GLY A 90 -19.03 1.52 -16.96
C GLY A 90 -18.17 2.66 -17.52
N THR A 91 -17.08 3.03 -16.85
CA THR A 91 -16.11 4.01 -17.37
C THR A 91 -14.96 3.35 -18.13
N PRO A 92 -14.30 4.04 -19.08
CA PRO A 92 -13.11 3.52 -19.75
C PRO A 92 -11.92 3.25 -18.81
N GLN A 93 -11.88 3.89 -17.65
CA GLN A 93 -10.85 3.73 -16.62
C GLN A 93 -11.02 2.46 -15.79
N ARG A 94 -12.17 1.79 -15.90
CA ARG A 94 -12.47 0.56 -15.17
C ARG A 94 -11.56 -0.56 -15.62
N GLU A 95 -10.86 -1.19 -14.68
CA GLU A 95 -10.16 -2.43 -14.96
C GLU A 95 -11.16 -3.53 -15.32
N THR A 96 -10.87 -4.26 -16.39
CA THR A 96 -11.74 -5.27 -16.99
C THR A 96 -11.36 -6.70 -16.64
N GLY A 97 -10.31 -6.92 -15.84
CA GLY A 97 -9.90 -8.28 -15.51
C GLY A 97 -8.65 -8.39 -14.66
N VAL A 98 -8.35 -9.61 -14.27
CA VAL A 98 -7.19 -9.98 -13.43
C VAL A 98 -5.87 -9.63 -14.13
N ARG A 99 -5.80 -9.74 -15.46
CA ARG A 99 -4.63 -9.36 -16.24
C ARG A 99 -4.25 -7.89 -15.97
N GLN A 100 -5.20 -6.97 -16.14
CA GLN A 100 -4.97 -5.54 -15.91
C GLN A 100 -4.62 -5.24 -14.45
N LEU A 101 -5.33 -5.86 -13.49
CA LEU A 101 -5.05 -5.72 -12.05
C LEU A 101 -3.61 -6.13 -11.70
N VAL A 102 -3.17 -7.31 -12.17
CA VAL A 102 -1.82 -7.81 -11.91
C VAL A 102 -0.78 -6.97 -12.64
N SER A 103 -1.03 -6.59 -13.90
CA SER A 103 -0.15 -5.71 -14.68
C SER A 103 0.09 -4.38 -13.95
N ARG A 104 -0.99 -3.71 -13.53
CA ARG A 104 -0.90 -2.44 -12.81
C ARG A 104 0.03 -2.54 -11.60
N VAL A 105 -0.13 -3.58 -10.78
CA VAL A 105 0.67 -3.75 -9.57
C VAL A 105 2.12 -4.16 -9.90
N ALA A 106 2.31 -5.21 -10.69
CA ALA A 106 3.63 -5.77 -10.98
C ALA A 106 4.52 -4.81 -11.77
N GLU A 107 3.97 -4.13 -12.78
CA GLU A 107 4.70 -3.12 -13.56
C GLU A 107 5.08 -1.92 -12.70
N THR A 108 4.17 -1.45 -11.83
CA THR A 108 4.47 -0.33 -10.94
C THR A 108 5.60 -0.65 -9.99
N ILE A 109 5.59 -1.84 -9.37
CA ILE A 109 6.66 -2.27 -8.46
C ILE A 109 7.99 -2.40 -9.21
N ARG A 110 7.99 -2.98 -10.43
CA ARG A 110 9.18 -3.05 -11.29
C ARG A 110 9.72 -1.64 -11.59
N ASP A 111 8.87 -0.72 -12.03
CA ASP A 111 9.29 0.61 -12.45
C ASP A 111 9.82 1.45 -11.27
N TRP A 112 9.22 1.29 -10.09
CA TRP A 112 9.78 1.85 -8.85
C TRP A 112 11.15 1.26 -8.52
N GLY A 113 11.31 -0.07 -8.61
CA GLY A 113 12.59 -0.72 -8.36
C GLY A 113 13.68 -0.28 -9.34
N LEU A 114 13.34 -0.08 -10.62
CA LEU A 114 14.25 0.47 -11.63
C LEU A 114 14.64 1.91 -11.33
N SER A 115 13.66 2.79 -11.11
CA SER A 115 13.91 4.21 -10.85
C SER A 115 14.66 4.47 -9.54
N GLN A 116 14.51 3.59 -8.55
CA GLN A 116 15.20 3.65 -7.26
C GLN A 116 16.53 2.88 -7.24
N GLY A 117 16.93 2.25 -8.35
CA GLY A 117 18.23 1.56 -8.46
C GLY A 117 18.34 0.24 -7.69
N TYR A 118 17.22 -0.44 -7.42
CA TYR A 118 17.22 -1.75 -6.75
C TYR A 118 17.77 -2.87 -7.64
N PHE A 119 17.56 -2.80 -8.95
CA PHE A 119 18.01 -3.82 -9.89
C PHE A 119 19.41 -3.51 -10.41
N ARG A 120 20.24 -4.54 -10.57
CA ARG A 120 21.58 -4.39 -11.15
C ARG A 120 21.53 -4.06 -12.64
N SER A 121 20.55 -4.61 -13.37
CA SER A 121 20.31 -4.28 -14.77
C SER A 121 18.82 -4.22 -15.11
N PRO A 122 18.44 -3.65 -16.27
CA PRO A 122 17.06 -3.70 -16.77
C PRO A 122 16.54 -5.14 -16.92
N GLU A 123 17.40 -6.08 -17.29
CA GLU A 123 17.07 -7.51 -17.42
C GLU A 123 16.74 -8.15 -16.08
N ASP A 124 17.40 -7.74 -14.99
CA ASP A 124 17.04 -8.16 -13.63
C ASP A 124 15.66 -7.65 -13.24
N GLY A 125 15.33 -6.40 -13.60
CA GLY A 125 13.99 -5.84 -13.40
C GLY A 125 12.91 -6.57 -14.21
N ALA A 126 13.19 -6.90 -15.47
CA ALA A 126 12.29 -7.69 -16.31
C ALA A 126 12.10 -9.11 -15.76
N THR A 127 13.18 -9.74 -15.29
CA THR A 127 13.13 -11.07 -14.68
C THR A 127 12.31 -11.05 -13.38
N PHE A 128 12.53 -10.07 -12.51
CA PHE A 128 11.72 -9.88 -11.30
C PHE A 128 10.23 -9.72 -11.63
N HIS A 129 9.91 -8.89 -12.62
CA HIS A 129 8.53 -8.67 -13.06
C HIS A 129 7.87 -9.96 -13.51
N ASP A 130 8.53 -10.73 -14.38
CA ASP A 130 7.93 -11.94 -14.94
C ASP A 130 7.68 -12.99 -13.85
N GLU A 131 8.67 -13.20 -12.96
CA GLU A 131 8.52 -14.11 -11.83
C GLU A 131 7.40 -13.65 -10.88
N LEU A 132 7.30 -12.34 -10.60
CA LEU A 132 6.24 -11.79 -9.77
C LEU A 132 4.85 -12.02 -10.40
N VAL A 133 4.69 -11.73 -11.70
CA VAL A 133 3.43 -11.95 -12.42
C VAL A 133 3.03 -13.43 -12.35
N HIS A 134 3.98 -14.35 -12.59
CA HIS A 134 3.72 -15.78 -12.49
C HIS A 134 3.20 -16.16 -11.11
N LEU A 135 3.89 -15.74 -10.04
CA LEU A 135 3.52 -16.04 -8.66
C LEU A 135 2.11 -15.52 -8.32
N LEU A 136 1.75 -14.33 -8.81
CA LEU A 136 0.46 -13.70 -8.54
C LEU A 136 -0.69 -14.37 -9.30
N ILE A 137 -0.53 -14.65 -10.60
CA ILE A 137 -1.60 -15.24 -11.42
C ILE A 137 -1.84 -16.71 -11.06
N ARG A 138 -0.77 -17.46 -10.80
CA ARG A 138 -0.83 -18.86 -10.34
C ARG A 138 -1.15 -19.01 -8.85
N GLN A 139 -1.36 -17.90 -8.15
CA GLN A 139 -1.74 -17.86 -6.73
C GLN A 139 -0.73 -18.55 -5.77
N TYR A 140 0.56 -18.59 -6.14
CA TYR A 140 1.64 -19.01 -5.22
C TYR A 140 1.93 -17.96 -4.14
N ALA A 141 1.59 -16.70 -4.42
CA ALA A 141 1.67 -15.60 -3.47
C ALA A 141 0.57 -14.57 -3.76
N ALA A 142 0.21 -13.78 -2.75
CA ALA A 142 -0.68 -12.64 -2.90
C ALA A 142 -0.25 -11.51 -1.96
N PHE A 143 -0.37 -10.26 -2.42
CA PHE A 143 -0.19 -9.11 -1.55
C PHE A 143 -1.39 -8.92 -0.61
N ASN A 144 -1.17 -8.20 0.48
CA ASN A 144 -2.25 -7.68 1.31
C ASN A 144 -3.15 -6.70 0.50
N SER A 145 -4.41 -6.52 0.93
CA SER A 145 -5.40 -5.80 0.14
C SER A 145 -5.04 -4.35 -0.24
N PRO A 146 -4.50 -3.50 0.66
CA PRO A 146 -4.04 -2.14 0.30
C PRO A 146 -3.13 -2.05 -0.91
N VAL A 147 -2.24 -3.03 -1.13
CA VAL A 147 -1.39 -3.06 -2.33
C VAL A 147 -2.26 -3.10 -3.59
N TRP A 148 -3.22 -4.02 -3.65
CA TRP A 148 -4.14 -4.16 -4.78
C TRP A 148 -5.03 -2.94 -5.00
N PHE A 149 -5.43 -2.28 -3.90
CA PHE A 149 -6.29 -1.09 -3.96
C PHE A 149 -5.58 0.15 -4.49
N ASN A 150 -4.29 0.32 -4.17
CA ASN A 150 -3.65 1.63 -4.30
C ASN A 150 -2.41 1.66 -5.21
N VAL A 151 -1.69 0.55 -5.38
CA VAL A 151 -0.45 0.54 -6.18
C VAL A 151 -0.77 0.69 -7.66
N GLY A 152 -0.12 1.66 -8.31
CA GLY A 152 -0.25 1.90 -9.75
C GLY A 152 -1.56 2.59 -10.16
N CYS A 153 -2.41 2.98 -9.19
CA CYS A 153 -3.65 3.69 -9.47
C CYS A 153 -3.41 5.12 -9.98
N ASP A 154 -2.21 5.68 -9.78
CA ASP A 154 -1.75 6.94 -10.37
C ASP A 154 -1.63 6.86 -11.90
N ARG A 155 -1.45 5.66 -12.46
CA ARG A 155 -1.49 5.44 -13.92
C ARG A 155 -2.88 5.63 -14.51
N ILE A 156 -3.92 5.43 -13.69
CA ILE A 156 -5.33 5.53 -14.07
C ILE A 156 -5.89 6.90 -13.67
N GLU A 157 -5.52 7.39 -12.50
CA GLU A 157 -5.97 8.65 -11.90
C GLU A 157 -4.77 9.55 -11.51
N PRO A 158 -4.01 10.08 -12.48
CA PRO A 158 -2.78 10.83 -12.21
C PRO A 158 -3.01 12.15 -11.46
N ASN A 159 -4.22 12.70 -11.55
CA ASN A 159 -4.60 13.98 -10.95
C ASN A 159 -5.35 13.81 -9.62
N SER A 160 -5.33 12.62 -9.00
CA SER A 160 -5.95 12.41 -7.70
C SER A 160 -5.32 13.33 -6.65
N ASP A 161 -6.15 14.11 -5.95
CA ASP A 161 -5.76 15.02 -4.87
C ASP A 161 -5.88 14.37 -3.48
N GLY A 162 -6.01 13.04 -3.45
CA GLY A 162 -6.12 12.25 -2.24
C GLY A 162 -4.98 12.54 -1.26
N GLN A 163 -5.34 12.93 -0.03
CA GLN A 163 -4.36 13.18 1.03
C GLN A 163 -4.09 11.92 1.85
N ASN A 164 -2.81 11.71 2.17
CA ASN A 164 -2.37 10.58 2.96
C ASN A 164 -1.03 10.86 3.68
N TRP A 165 -0.74 10.02 4.66
CA TRP A 165 0.59 9.89 5.24
C TRP A 165 1.53 9.19 4.26
N HIS A 166 2.74 9.72 4.11
CA HIS A 166 3.77 9.12 3.29
C HIS A 166 5.16 9.40 3.85
N TRP A 167 6.12 8.57 3.44
CA TRP A 167 7.52 8.81 3.75
C TRP A 167 8.13 9.84 2.80
N ASN A 168 8.75 10.88 3.36
CA ASN A 168 9.55 11.84 2.62
C ASN A 168 11.04 11.52 2.82
N ALA A 169 11.69 11.01 1.77
CA ALA A 169 13.10 10.62 1.81
C ALA A 169 14.06 11.82 1.97
N THR A 170 13.66 13.02 1.56
CA THR A 170 14.47 14.23 1.69
C THR A 170 14.51 14.72 3.13
N THR A 171 13.36 14.73 3.80
CA THR A 171 13.24 15.19 5.20
C THR A 171 13.45 14.06 6.21
N ASN A 172 13.47 12.81 5.73
CA ASN A 172 13.59 11.59 6.53
C ASN A 172 12.47 11.47 7.58
N ARG A 173 11.24 11.84 7.20
CA ARG A 173 10.08 11.92 8.09
C ARG A 173 8.81 11.42 7.40
N VAL A 174 7.86 11.02 8.24
CA VAL A 174 6.47 10.77 7.82
C VAL A 174 5.74 12.11 7.75
N GLU A 175 5.14 12.41 6.62
CA GLU A 175 4.44 13.67 6.35
C GLU A 175 3.02 13.39 5.87
N PHE A 176 2.09 14.29 6.23
CA PHE A 176 0.72 14.26 5.73
C PHE A 176 0.56 15.31 4.63
N GLY A 177 0.04 14.90 3.47
CA GLY A 177 -0.16 15.84 2.37
C GLY A 177 -0.88 15.21 1.18
N VAL A 178 -1.06 16.00 0.12
CA VAL A 178 -1.63 15.54 -1.14
C VAL A 178 -0.63 14.61 -1.82
N THR A 179 -0.99 13.34 -1.95
CA THR A 179 -0.18 12.33 -2.61
C THR A 179 -0.88 11.72 -3.82
N GLY A 180 -2.21 11.80 -3.87
CA GLY A 180 -3.01 10.95 -4.74
C GLY A 180 -2.59 9.49 -4.55
N TYR A 181 -2.31 8.83 -5.66
CA TYR A 181 -1.75 7.49 -5.70
C TYR A 181 -0.24 7.43 -5.98
N THR A 182 0.44 8.57 -6.10
CA THR A 182 1.90 8.60 -6.41
C THR A 182 2.76 8.12 -5.24
N LYS A 183 2.24 8.21 -4.02
CA LYS A 183 2.82 7.63 -2.80
C LYS A 183 1.73 6.85 -2.05
N PRO A 184 1.34 5.67 -2.57
CA PRO A 184 0.14 4.99 -2.12
C PRO A 184 0.32 4.31 -0.75
N GLN A 185 -0.76 4.23 0.04
CA GLN A 185 -0.80 3.41 1.26
C GLN A 185 -0.83 1.92 0.88
N CYS A 186 0.20 1.17 1.25
CA CYS A 186 0.32 -0.24 0.88
C CYS A 186 0.35 -1.20 2.08
N SER A 187 0.23 -0.67 3.29
CA SER A 187 0.32 -1.45 4.53
C SER A 187 -1.07 -1.72 5.10
N ALA A 188 -1.32 -2.97 5.49
CA ALA A 188 -2.59 -3.36 6.08
C ALA A 188 -2.70 -3.09 7.58
N CYS A 189 -1.58 -2.95 8.30
CA CYS A 189 -1.56 -2.95 9.76
C CYS A 189 -0.81 -1.72 10.29
N PHE A 190 -1.43 -1.00 11.23
CA PHE A 190 -0.83 0.13 11.94
C PHE A 190 -1.11 0.03 13.44
N ILE A 191 -0.10 0.34 14.25
CA ILE A 191 -0.26 0.53 15.69
C ILE A 191 0.00 2.01 15.99
N ASN A 192 -0.98 2.67 16.58
CA ASN A 192 -0.91 4.08 16.94
C ASN A 192 -0.87 4.22 18.46
N SER A 193 -0.23 5.28 18.93
CA SER A 193 -0.15 5.62 20.34
C SER A 193 -1.10 6.76 20.66
N VAL A 194 -1.47 6.85 21.94
CA VAL A 194 -2.30 7.94 22.49
C VAL A 194 -1.70 8.38 23.82
N HIS A 195 -1.80 9.67 24.08
CA HIS A 195 -1.47 10.28 25.36
C HIS A 195 -2.75 10.74 26.05
N ASP A 196 -2.68 10.91 27.36
CA ASP A 196 -3.81 11.35 28.19
C ASP A 196 -4.12 12.85 28.04
N SER A 197 -4.52 13.23 26.83
CA SER A 197 -4.96 14.58 26.48
C SER A 197 -6.04 14.50 25.40
N LEU A 198 -7.02 15.42 25.46
CA LEU A 198 -8.06 15.47 24.46
C LEU A 198 -7.50 15.69 23.04
N ASP A 199 -6.45 16.49 22.91
CA ASP A 199 -5.76 16.69 21.63
C ASP A 199 -5.18 15.39 21.05
N SER A 200 -4.51 14.58 21.86
CA SER A 200 -3.96 13.29 21.41
C SER A 200 -5.06 12.29 21.07
N ILE A 201 -6.14 12.25 21.86
CA ILE A 201 -7.31 11.39 21.63
C ILE A 201 -7.98 11.73 20.29
N LEU A 202 -8.23 13.02 20.01
CA LEU A 202 -8.86 13.45 18.76
C LEU A 202 -7.91 13.30 17.57
N THR A 203 -6.61 13.49 17.77
CA THR A 203 -5.57 13.22 16.76
C THR A 203 -5.52 11.74 16.40
N LEU A 204 -5.72 10.84 17.37
CA LEU A 204 -5.83 9.41 17.12
C LEU A 204 -7.01 9.10 16.19
N ALA A 205 -8.20 9.63 16.49
CA ALA A 205 -9.38 9.45 15.63
C ALA A 205 -9.12 9.92 14.18
N LYS A 206 -8.52 11.11 14.02
CA LYS A 206 -8.14 11.63 12.70
C LYS A 206 -7.16 10.69 11.99
N THR A 207 -6.10 10.28 12.68
CA THR A 207 -5.05 9.43 12.11
C THR A 207 -5.62 8.08 11.65
N GLU A 208 -6.38 7.43 12.52
CA GLU A 208 -6.99 6.14 12.21
C GLU A 208 -8.04 6.26 11.09
N GLY A 209 -8.87 7.30 11.11
CA GLY A 209 -9.82 7.58 10.04
C GLY A 209 -9.16 7.72 8.67
N MET A 210 -8.02 8.43 8.61
CA MET A 210 -7.24 8.55 7.37
C MET A 210 -6.62 7.22 6.93
N LEU A 211 -6.17 6.38 7.87
CA LEU A 211 -5.66 5.03 7.54
C LEU A 211 -6.79 4.12 7.03
N PHE A 212 -7.97 4.17 7.64
CA PHE A 212 -9.14 3.42 7.19
C PHE A 212 -9.52 3.78 5.76
N LYS A 213 -9.58 5.09 5.43
CA LYS A 213 -9.88 5.60 4.09
C LYS A 213 -9.08 4.87 3.00
N TRP A 214 -7.80 4.57 3.27
CA TRP A 214 -6.89 3.95 2.32
C TRP A 214 -6.78 2.41 2.41
N GLY A 215 -7.58 1.76 3.25
CA GLY A 215 -7.70 0.30 3.28
C GLY A 215 -6.97 -0.40 4.43
N SER A 216 -6.34 0.37 5.33
CA SER A 216 -5.55 -0.16 6.44
C SER A 216 -6.43 -0.41 7.68
N GLY A 217 -6.05 -1.40 8.50
CA GLY A 217 -6.55 -1.59 9.85
C GLY A 217 -5.63 -0.94 10.88
N THR A 218 -6.18 -0.60 12.04
CA THR A 218 -5.45 0.09 13.10
C THR A 218 -5.56 -0.64 14.43
N GLY A 219 -4.61 -0.38 15.33
CA GLY A 219 -4.61 -0.87 16.69
C GLY A 219 -4.07 0.19 17.63
N SER A 220 -4.68 0.31 18.82
CA SER A 220 -4.26 1.29 19.82
C SER A 220 -4.41 0.73 21.23
N ASN A 221 -3.42 0.99 22.09
CA ASN A 221 -3.50 0.71 23.52
C ASN A 221 -4.00 1.97 24.24
N LEU A 222 -5.16 1.88 24.90
CA LEU A 222 -5.82 3.00 25.58
C LEU A 222 -5.45 3.12 27.06
N SER A 223 -4.62 2.23 27.59
CA SER A 223 -4.15 2.27 28.99
C SER A 223 -3.47 3.57 29.43
N PRO A 224 -2.86 4.38 28.54
CA PRO A 224 -2.38 5.69 28.94
C PRO A 224 -3.50 6.66 29.35
N LEU A 225 -4.73 6.46 28.89
CA LEU A 225 -5.86 7.34 29.24
C LEU A 225 -6.25 7.12 30.69
N ARG A 226 -6.51 8.21 31.40
CA ARG A 226 -6.92 8.15 32.81
C ARG A 226 -8.25 7.41 33.00
N SER A 227 -8.42 6.80 34.17
CA SER A 227 -9.64 6.06 34.51
C SER A 227 -10.88 6.94 34.56
N SER A 228 -12.05 6.34 34.42
CA SER A 228 -13.35 6.99 34.58
C SER A 228 -13.58 7.60 35.98
N ASN A 229 -12.78 7.17 36.97
CA ASN A 229 -12.84 7.64 38.35
C ASN A 229 -11.94 8.85 38.63
N GLU A 230 -11.08 9.24 37.69
CA GLU A 230 -10.16 10.36 37.88
C GLU A 230 -10.85 11.72 37.77
N THR A 231 -10.41 12.69 38.58
CA THR A 231 -10.90 14.08 38.50
C THR A 231 -10.29 14.84 37.33
N LEU A 232 -11.06 15.76 36.75
CA LEU A 232 -10.58 16.70 35.74
C LEU A 232 -10.23 18.06 36.35
N SER A 233 -9.27 18.77 35.76
CA SER A 233 -8.84 20.09 36.22
C SER A 233 -9.95 21.15 36.13
N GLY A 234 -10.88 21.00 35.19
CA GLY A 234 -12.04 21.88 35.02
C GLY A 234 -13.26 21.53 35.89
N GLY A 235 -13.13 20.54 36.79
CA GLY A 235 -14.24 19.98 37.56
C GLY A 235 -14.91 18.79 36.88
N GLY A 236 -15.57 17.96 37.67
CA GLY A 236 -16.16 16.69 37.23
C GLY A 236 -15.15 15.55 37.16
N THR A 237 -15.61 14.42 36.62
CA THR A 237 -14.83 13.18 36.45
C THR A 237 -14.52 12.91 34.99
N ALA A 238 -13.44 12.19 34.74
CA ALA A 238 -13.04 11.79 33.41
C ALA A 238 -14.02 10.76 32.83
N SER A 239 -14.14 10.72 31.50
CA SER A 239 -15.02 9.75 30.85
C SER A 239 -14.43 8.33 30.78
N GLY A 240 -13.13 8.18 31.03
CA GLY A 240 -12.39 6.93 30.90
C GLY A 240 -12.17 6.46 29.44
N PRO A 241 -11.24 5.51 29.20
CA PRO A 241 -10.95 4.94 27.89
C PRO A 241 -12.16 4.31 27.19
N LEU A 242 -13.11 3.69 27.91
CA LEU A 242 -14.27 3.00 27.31
C LEU A 242 -15.23 3.95 26.62
N SER A 243 -15.40 5.16 27.16
CA SER A 243 -16.25 6.18 26.53
C SER A 243 -15.67 6.64 25.21
N PHE A 244 -14.36 6.88 25.16
CA PHE A 244 -13.65 7.20 23.90
C PHE A 244 -13.63 6.02 22.93
N MET A 245 -13.52 4.78 23.42
CA MET A 245 -13.62 3.58 22.60
C MET A 245 -14.94 3.52 21.84
N LYS A 246 -16.07 3.82 22.49
CA LYS A 246 -17.38 3.92 21.81
C LYS A 246 -17.41 5.01 20.74
N GLY A 247 -16.76 6.15 21.00
CA GLY A 247 -16.58 7.21 20.01
C GLY A 247 -15.76 6.74 18.79
N PHE A 248 -14.63 6.07 19.03
CA PHE A 248 -13.81 5.51 17.96
C PHE A 248 -14.53 4.41 17.16
N ASP A 249 -15.33 3.56 17.81
CA ASP A 249 -16.16 2.56 17.14
C ASP A 249 -17.19 3.22 16.20
N ALA A 250 -17.87 4.26 16.68
CA ALA A 250 -18.80 5.04 15.85
C ALA A 250 -18.10 5.65 14.61
N PHE A 251 -16.91 6.23 14.80
CA PHE A 251 -16.10 6.75 13.68
C PHE A 251 -15.67 5.66 12.70
N ALA A 252 -15.20 4.52 13.21
CA ALA A 252 -14.83 3.39 12.36
C ALA A 252 -16.04 2.84 11.58
N GLY A 253 -17.21 2.78 12.21
CA GLY A 253 -18.46 2.27 11.63
C GLY A 253 -18.99 3.08 10.44
N VAL A 254 -18.72 4.39 10.39
CA VAL A 254 -19.16 5.27 9.29
C VAL A 254 -18.15 5.36 8.14
N ILE A 255 -16.90 4.94 8.34
CA ILE A 255 -15.85 5.02 7.32
C ILE A 255 -15.79 3.72 6.49
N LYS A 256 -15.98 3.87 5.17
CA LYS A 256 -15.76 2.79 4.20
C LYS A 256 -14.27 2.68 3.86
N SER A 257 -13.68 1.54 4.16
CA SER A 257 -12.24 1.34 4.06
C SER A 257 -11.78 1.10 2.62
N GLY A 258 -10.72 1.80 2.21
CA GLY A 258 -10.14 1.73 0.85
C GLY A 258 -11.04 2.30 -0.25
N GLY A 259 -12.06 3.10 0.12
CA GLY A 259 -13.11 3.52 -0.83
C GLY A 259 -13.96 2.36 -1.37
N LYS A 260 -13.85 1.16 -0.79
CA LYS A 260 -14.61 -0.03 -1.18
C LYS A 260 -15.71 -0.33 -0.15
N THR A 261 -16.51 -1.36 -0.40
CA THR A 261 -17.58 -1.82 0.53
C THR A 261 -17.05 -2.56 1.77
N ARG A 262 -15.78 -2.36 2.16
CA ARG A 262 -15.17 -2.95 3.37
C ARG A 262 -15.35 -2.01 4.56
N ARG A 263 -15.65 -2.54 5.75
CA ARG A 263 -15.68 -1.75 6.99
C ARG A 263 -14.27 -1.53 7.54
N ALA A 264 -14.06 -0.43 8.25
CA ALA A 264 -12.84 -0.23 9.03
C ALA A 264 -12.65 -1.36 10.05
N ALA A 265 -11.40 -1.68 10.37
CA ALA A 265 -11.04 -2.66 11.38
C ALA A 265 -10.12 -2.00 12.41
N LYS A 266 -10.50 -2.08 13.68
CA LYS A 266 -9.78 -1.48 14.80
C LYS A 266 -9.58 -2.50 15.91
N MET A 267 -8.35 -2.63 16.39
CA MET A 267 -8.00 -3.33 17.62
C MET A 267 -7.87 -2.30 18.75
N VAL A 268 -8.40 -2.64 19.92
CA VAL A 268 -8.25 -1.84 21.14
C VAL A 268 -7.70 -2.73 22.25
N ILE A 269 -6.69 -2.23 22.96
CA ILE A 269 -6.07 -2.91 24.10
C ILE A 269 -6.26 -2.03 25.34
N LEU A 270 -6.53 -2.69 26.47
CA LEU A 270 -6.44 -2.12 27.81
C LEU A 270 -5.62 -3.08 28.68
N ASN A 271 -4.66 -2.55 29.43
CA ASN A 271 -3.79 -3.33 30.29
C ASN A 271 -4.57 -3.86 31.49
N VAL A 272 -4.18 -5.04 31.98
CA VAL A 272 -4.91 -5.76 33.04
C VAL A 272 -4.94 -5.01 34.38
N ASP A 273 -4.02 -4.08 34.61
CA ASP A 273 -3.90 -3.26 35.81
C ASP A 273 -4.63 -1.91 35.70
N HIS A 274 -5.26 -1.62 34.55
CA HIS A 274 -6.03 -0.40 34.38
C HIS A 274 -7.29 -0.42 35.27
N PRO A 275 -7.65 0.66 35.98
CA PRO A 275 -8.81 0.65 36.88
C PRO A 275 -10.14 0.28 36.21
N ASP A 276 -10.33 0.69 34.95
CA ASP A 276 -11.53 0.37 34.16
C ASP A 276 -11.45 -1.01 33.45
N ILE A 277 -10.52 -1.91 33.83
CA ILE A 277 -10.32 -3.21 33.14
C ILE A 277 -11.55 -4.13 33.24
N VAL A 278 -12.23 -4.12 34.39
CA VAL A 278 -13.38 -5.01 34.61
C VAL A 278 -14.54 -4.65 33.69
N GLU A 279 -14.74 -3.36 33.39
CA GLU A 279 -15.77 -2.92 32.46
C GLU A 279 -15.37 -3.10 30.99
N PHE A 280 -14.07 -3.22 30.71
CA PHE A 280 -13.55 -3.46 29.37
C PHE A 280 -13.81 -4.89 28.89
N ILE A 281 -13.78 -5.86 29.81
CA ILE A 281 -14.00 -7.31 29.57
C ILE A 281 -15.48 -7.60 29.36
#